data_AF-A0A2G8LPB8-F1
#
_entry.id   AF-A0A2G8LPB8-F1
#
_cell.length_a   1.000
_cell.length_b   1.000
_cell.length_c   1.000
_cell.angle_alpha   90.00
_cell.angle_beta   90.00
_cell.angle_gamma   90.00
#
_symmetry.space_group_name_H-M   'P 1'
#
loop_
_entity.id
_entity.type
_entity.pdbx_description
1 polymer ?
#
loop_
_entity_poly.entity_id
_entity_poly.type
_entity_poly.pdbx_seq_one_letter_code
_entity_poly.pdbx_strand_id
1 'polypeptide(L)'
;MASVYGATKERFYEPLWDQSYEFEKSDLEHDSMLQSGRVDVCDSTALLQAVVFVEDAVKYRSINHKIDPVSLWYYRLYYSKPVQWLVYAAITVIHLLAFFERPSSLTWSSDPYYRGVPTEVPCWLIASLEFLCLAVFVVDVLLKIYLIGRKQLWKTKWLIAYVVIVSFSLGDWCVTVVSSCSYSYRFRRILRPFFLLQNSSLMKKTMRSIKNTVPKVLSVLCMVMLHVFIFSVCGMILFPKHPEAIHKVEEP
;
A
#
# COMPACT_ATOMS: atom_id res chain seq x y z
N MET A 1 -22.60 32.93 -107.71
CA MET A 1 -22.82 33.55 -106.39
C MET A 1 -21.91 32.85 -105.40
N ALA A 2 -21.03 33.61 -104.75
CA ALA A 2 -19.98 33.13 -103.89
C ALA A 2 -20.48 32.77 -102.47
N SER A 3 -19.74 31.85 -101.86
CA SER A 3 -19.69 31.38 -100.47
C SER A 3 -19.86 32.45 -99.39
N VAL A 4 -20.42 32.09 -98.22
CA VAL A 4 -19.69 31.96 -96.93
C VAL A 4 -20.64 31.60 -95.76
N TYR A 5 -20.14 30.68 -94.92
CA TYR A 5 -20.60 30.08 -93.65
C TYR A 5 -21.07 31.07 -92.56
N GLY A 6 -21.92 30.74 -91.58
CA GLY A 6 -21.81 29.78 -90.44
C GLY A 6 -22.64 30.38 -89.27
N ALA A 7 -22.88 29.81 -88.09
CA ALA A 7 -22.61 28.53 -87.44
C ALA A 7 -23.56 28.43 -86.21
N THR A 8 -23.71 27.21 -85.71
CA THR A 8 -24.69 26.67 -84.75
C THR A 8 -24.51 27.18 -83.31
N LYS A 9 -25.63 27.34 -82.58
CA LYS A 9 -25.70 27.79 -81.17
C LYS A 9 -25.54 26.60 -80.22
N GLU A 10 -24.43 26.53 -79.48
CA GLU A 10 -24.20 25.54 -78.42
C GLU A 10 -24.67 26.06 -77.04
N ARG A 11 -25.22 25.12 -76.25
CA ARG A 11 -25.77 25.31 -74.91
C ARG A 11 -24.63 25.19 -73.89
N PHE A 12 -24.40 26.26 -73.15
CA PHE A 12 -23.39 26.38 -72.10
C PHE A 12 -23.69 25.37 -70.97
N TYR A 13 -22.80 24.41 -70.76
CA TYR A 13 -22.75 23.53 -69.59
C TYR A 13 -21.79 24.18 -68.58
N GLU A 14 -22.27 24.56 -67.40
CA GLU A 14 -21.37 24.86 -66.28
C GLU A 14 -20.73 23.57 -65.76
N PRO A 15 -19.44 23.59 -65.39
CA PRO A 15 -18.74 22.41 -64.92
C PRO A 15 -19.17 22.04 -63.49
N LEU A 16 -19.77 20.86 -63.34
CA LEU A 16 -20.20 20.22 -62.08
C LEU A 16 -19.05 20.01 -61.05
N TRP A 17 -17.81 20.27 -61.44
CA TRP A 17 -16.60 20.06 -60.64
C TRP A 17 -16.32 21.21 -59.66
N ASP A 18 -16.78 22.44 -59.96
CA ASP A 18 -16.60 23.58 -59.06
C ASP A 18 -17.47 23.43 -57.80
N GLN A 19 -18.70 22.93 -57.97
CA GLN A 19 -19.64 22.77 -56.87
C GLN A 19 -19.27 21.62 -55.93
N SER A 20 -18.60 20.58 -56.46
CA SER A 20 -18.06 19.49 -55.65
C SER A 20 -16.78 19.92 -54.91
N TYR A 21 -15.96 20.81 -55.49
CA TYR A 21 -14.79 21.38 -54.83
C TYR A 21 -15.15 22.37 -53.73
N GLU A 22 -16.16 23.24 -53.94
CA GLU A 22 -16.66 24.14 -52.90
C GLU A 22 -17.35 23.38 -51.76
N PHE A 23 -18.08 22.30 -52.06
CA PHE A 23 -18.69 21.45 -51.04
C PHE A 23 -17.64 20.73 -50.19
N GLU A 24 -16.64 20.08 -50.81
CA GLU A 24 -15.55 19.40 -50.07
C GLU A 24 -14.65 20.38 -49.31
N LYS A 25 -14.43 21.59 -49.84
CA LYS A 25 -13.75 22.67 -49.13
C LYS A 25 -14.58 23.20 -47.96
N SER A 26 -15.90 23.31 -48.10
CA SER A 26 -16.80 23.73 -47.02
C SER A 26 -16.90 22.67 -45.92
N ASP A 27 -16.90 21.38 -46.27
CA ASP A 27 -16.85 20.29 -45.31
C ASP A 27 -15.48 20.21 -44.61
N LEU A 28 -14.38 20.42 -45.32
CA LEU A 28 -13.03 20.50 -44.72
C LEU A 28 -12.82 21.75 -43.86
N GLU A 29 -13.41 22.90 -44.23
CA GLU A 29 -13.42 24.11 -43.38
C GLU A 29 -14.37 23.94 -42.19
N HIS A 30 -15.50 23.26 -42.34
CA HIS A 30 -16.42 22.97 -41.25
C HIS A 30 -15.83 21.95 -40.27
N ASP A 31 -15.16 20.90 -40.77
CA ASP A 31 -14.48 19.89 -39.95
C ASP A 31 -13.20 20.47 -39.33
N SER A 32 -12.45 21.33 -40.02
CA SER A 32 -11.30 22.05 -39.41
C SER A 32 -11.71 23.17 -38.44
N MET A 33 -12.87 23.81 -38.60
CA MET A 33 -13.43 24.73 -37.58
C MET A 33 -14.05 23.98 -36.41
N LEU A 34 -14.67 22.83 -36.64
CA LEU A 34 -15.11 21.92 -35.57
C LEU A 34 -13.91 21.30 -34.86
N GLN A 35 -12.81 21.04 -35.54
CA GLN A 35 -11.61 20.42 -34.95
C GLN A 35 -10.69 21.47 -34.31
N SER A 36 -10.62 22.69 -34.86
CA SER A 36 -9.96 23.84 -34.22
C SER A 36 -10.77 24.41 -33.04
N GLY A 37 -12.10 24.26 -33.05
CA GLY A 37 -12.97 24.67 -31.94
C GLY A 37 -13.21 23.59 -30.86
N ARG A 38 -12.99 22.30 -31.17
CA ARG A 38 -13.20 21.18 -30.24
C ARG A 38 -11.93 20.72 -29.52
N VAL A 39 -10.74 21.18 -29.95
CA VAL A 39 -9.47 20.79 -29.31
C VAL A 39 -9.09 21.66 -28.10
N ASP A 40 -9.61 22.89 -28.00
CA ASP A 40 -9.18 23.84 -26.94
C ASP A 40 -10.07 23.91 -25.69
N VAL A 41 -11.19 23.17 -25.63
CA VAL A 41 -12.07 23.14 -24.44
C VAL A 41 -12.31 21.71 -23.95
N CYS A 42 -11.30 20.85 -24.04
CA CYS A 42 -11.26 19.72 -23.11
C CYS A 42 -10.90 20.31 -21.74
N ASP A 43 -11.90 20.51 -20.89
CA ASP A 43 -11.72 21.00 -19.52
C ASP A 43 -10.53 20.25 -18.89
N SER A 44 -9.41 20.96 -18.71
CA SER A 44 -8.14 20.36 -18.27
C SER A 44 -8.27 19.56 -16.98
N THR A 45 -9.28 19.89 -16.16
CA THR A 45 -9.65 19.17 -14.94
C THR A 45 -10.32 17.83 -15.24
N ALA A 46 -11.23 17.79 -16.22
CA ALA A 46 -11.89 16.56 -16.69
C ALA A 46 -10.89 15.63 -17.38
N LEU A 47 -9.94 16.17 -18.14
CA LEU A 47 -8.86 15.39 -18.74
C LEU A 47 -7.95 14.77 -17.67
N LEU A 48 -7.55 15.55 -16.66
CA LEU A 48 -6.74 15.05 -15.53
C LEU A 48 -7.48 13.92 -14.78
N GLN A 49 -8.78 14.09 -14.53
CA GLN A 49 -9.60 13.08 -13.89
C GLN A 49 -9.68 11.79 -14.72
N ALA A 50 -9.92 11.89 -16.03
CA ALA A 50 -9.96 10.75 -16.93
C ALA A 50 -8.63 9.98 -16.93
N VAL A 51 -7.50 10.69 -17.00
CA VAL A 51 -6.16 10.08 -16.95
C VAL A 51 -5.96 9.33 -15.63
N VAL A 52 -6.30 9.93 -14.49
CA VAL A 52 -6.15 9.27 -13.17
C VAL A 52 -7.01 8.01 -13.07
N PHE A 53 -8.24 8.03 -13.58
CA PHE A 53 -9.11 6.85 -13.59
C PHE A 53 -8.59 5.73 -14.49
N VAL A 54 -8.05 6.06 -15.67
CA VAL A 54 -7.39 5.07 -16.54
C VAL A 54 -6.15 4.50 -15.86
N GLU A 55 -5.31 5.32 -15.25
CA GLU A 55 -4.13 4.85 -14.49
C GLU A 55 -4.54 3.96 -13.29
N ASP A 56 -5.64 4.28 -12.61
CA ASP A 56 -6.20 3.47 -11.51
C ASP A 56 -6.70 2.12 -11.98
N ALA A 57 -7.41 2.08 -13.12
CA ALA A 57 -7.89 0.84 -13.72
C ALA A 57 -6.73 -0.08 -14.11
N VAL A 58 -5.70 0.44 -14.76
CA VAL A 58 -4.50 -0.32 -15.15
C VAL A 58 -3.75 -0.87 -13.94
N LYS A 59 -3.69 -0.11 -12.84
CA LYS A 59 -2.98 -0.49 -11.61
C LYS A 59 -3.87 -1.20 -10.58
N TYR A 60 -5.12 -1.53 -10.93
CA TYR A 60 -6.10 -2.17 -10.03
C TYR A 60 -6.30 -1.43 -8.68
N ARG A 61 -6.35 -0.10 -8.73
CA ARG A 61 -6.57 0.76 -7.56
C ARG A 61 -8.05 1.09 -7.39
N SER A 62 -8.50 1.29 -6.15
CA SER A 62 -9.90 1.65 -5.87
C SER A 62 -10.12 3.17 -5.93
N ILE A 63 -11.23 3.60 -6.52
CA ILE A 63 -11.62 5.01 -6.68
C ILE A 63 -12.26 5.54 -5.38
N ASN A 64 -11.45 5.73 -4.33
CA ASN A 64 -11.90 6.22 -3.02
C ASN A 64 -11.30 7.60 -2.66
N HIS A 65 -10.70 8.29 -3.62
CA HIS A 65 -10.03 9.59 -3.42
C HIS A 65 -10.93 10.77 -3.81
N LYS A 66 -10.62 11.96 -3.29
CA LYS A 66 -11.35 13.20 -3.61
C LYS A 66 -11.05 13.65 -5.04
N ILE A 67 -12.10 13.98 -5.80
CA ILE A 67 -12.05 14.39 -7.21
C ILE A 67 -11.90 15.92 -7.30
N ASP A 68 -10.81 16.46 -6.74
CA ASP A 68 -10.43 17.87 -6.94
C ASP A 68 -9.14 17.94 -7.76
N PRO A 69 -8.93 18.97 -8.61
CA PRO A 69 -7.73 19.06 -9.44
C PRO A 69 -6.42 19.07 -8.62
N VAL A 70 -6.41 19.80 -7.49
CA VAL A 70 -5.24 19.85 -6.59
C VAL A 70 -5.01 18.50 -5.90
N SER A 71 -6.07 17.83 -5.44
CA SER A 71 -6.01 16.50 -4.82
C SER A 71 -5.49 15.45 -5.81
N LEU A 72 -5.93 15.51 -7.06
CA LEU A 72 -5.48 14.62 -8.15
C LEU A 72 -4.01 14.85 -8.49
N TRP A 73 -3.52 16.09 -8.44
CA TRP A 73 -2.10 16.38 -8.61
C TRP A 73 -1.24 15.74 -7.49
N TYR A 74 -1.62 15.93 -6.22
CA TYR A 74 -0.97 15.25 -5.09
C TYR A 74 -1.08 13.72 -5.19
N TYR A 75 -2.20 13.20 -5.69
CA TYR A 75 -2.38 11.77 -5.94
C TYR A 75 -1.37 11.22 -6.95
N ARG A 76 -1.16 11.95 -8.04
CA ARG A 76 -0.17 11.57 -9.07
C ARG A 76 1.26 11.64 -8.53
N LEU A 77 1.58 12.69 -7.76
CA LEU A 77 2.87 12.82 -7.08
C LEU A 77 3.10 11.68 -6.08
N TYR A 78 2.11 11.35 -5.26
CA TYR A 78 2.19 10.28 -4.26
C TYR A 78 2.43 8.90 -4.89
N TYR A 79 1.79 8.62 -6.02
CA TYR A 79 1.95 7.37 -6.77
C TYR A 79 3.11 7.37 -7.77
N SER A 80 3.93 8.43 -7.78
CA SER A 80 5.16 8.44 -8.55
C SER A 80 6.14 7.37 -8.05
N LYS A 81 6.97 6.86 -8.96
CA LYS A 81 8.00 5.85 -8.64
C LYS A 81 8.94 6.26 -7.50
N PRO A 82 9.51 7.47 -7.45
CA PRO A 82 10.44 7.84 -6.38
C PRO A 82 9.76 7.89 -5.01
N VAL A 83 8.54 8.43 -4.91
CA VAL A 83 7.81 8.51 -3.63
C VAL A 83 7.44 7.12 -3.12
N GLN A 84 6.94 6.25 -4.01
CA GLN A 84 6.66 4.86 -3.64
C GLN A 84 7.93 4.11 -3.23
N TRP A 85 9.03 4.29 -3.98
CA TRP A 85 10.32 3.69 -3.64
C TRP A 85 10.82 4.16 -2.27
N LEU A 86 10.69 5.45 -1.95
CA LEU A 86 11.04 6.01 -0.64
C LEU A 86 10.23 5.36 0.49
N VAL A 87 8.92 5.19 0.32
CA VAL A 87 8.08 4.52 1.32
C VAL A 87 8.50 3.06 1.50
N TYR A 88 8.75 2.32 0.41
CA TYR A 88 9.23 0.94 0.50
C TYR A 88 10.63 0.85 1.13
N ALA A 89 11.52 1.79 0.82
CA ALA A 89 12.84 1.88 1.44
C ALA A 89 12.74 2.17 2.94
N ALA A 90 11.83 3.04 3.39
CA ALA A 90 11.59 3.25 4.82
C ALA A 90 11.08 1.97 5.52
N ILE A 91 10.22 1.19 4.85
CA ILE A 91 9.74 -0.12 5.36
C ILE A 91 10.89 -1.13 5.46
N THR A 92 11.79 -1.19 4.48
CA THR A 92 12.92 -2.11 4.54
C THR A 92 13.90 -1.68 5.64
N VAL A 93 14.22 -0.39 5.75
CA VAL A 93 15.11 0.13 6.79
C VAL A 93 14.57 -0.14 8.20
N ILE A 94 13.28 0.10 8.47
CA ILE A 94 12.71 -0.14 9.81
C ILE A 94 12.70 -1.64 10.19
N HIS A 95 12.58 -2.53 9.22
CA HIS A 95 12.71 -3.98 9.46
C HIS A 95 14.18 -4.40 9.62
N LEU A 96 15.09 -3.82 8.84
CA LEU A 96 16.53 -4.09 8.97
C LEU A 96 17.11 -3.58 10.30
N LEU A 97 16.55 -2.51 10.86
CA LEU A 97 16.90 -2.03 12.21
C LEU A 97 16.82 -3.13 13.27
N ALA A 98 15.93 -4.11 13.10
CA ALA A 98 15.77 -5.21 14.05
C ALA A 98 17.05 -6.04 14.22
N PHE A 99 17.93 -6.11 13.21
CA PHE A 99 19.21 -6.82 13.30
C PHE A 99 20.26 -6.08 14.16
N PHE A 100 20.17 -4.75 14.19
CA PHE A 100 21.08 -3.87 14.94
C PHE A 100 20.60 -3.57 16.36
N GLU A 101 19.30 -3.74 16.62
CA GLU A 101 18.74 -3.56 17.95
C GLU A 101 19.01 -4.74 18.89
N ARG A 102 19.05 -4.48 20.20
CA ARG A 102 19.20 -5.53 21.22
C ARG A 102 17.99 -6.49 21.25
N PRO A 103 18.18 -7.83 21.24
CA PRO A 103 19.44 -8.54 21.11
C PRO A 103 19.95 -8.49 19.65
N SER A 104 21.17 -7.99 19.46
CA SER A 104 21.78 -7.89 18.14
C SER A 104 21.96 -9.30 17.56
N SER A 105 21.49 -9.51 16.33
CA SER A 105 21.68 -10.78 15.61
C SER A 105 23.03 -10.84 14.89
N LEU A 106 23.79 -9.75 14.91
CA LEU A 106 25.09 -9.63 14.28
C LEU A 106 26.20 -10.27 15.15
N THR A 107 26.10 -11.57 15.35
CA THR A 107 27.13 -12.40 15.99
C THR A 107 27.57 -13.49 15.02
N TRP A 108 28.86 -13.80 15.00
CA TRP A 108 29.45 -14.81 14.09
C TRP A 108 28.80 -16.20 14.24
N SER A 109 28.43 -16.56 15.47
CA SER A 109 27.71 -17.79 15.78
C SER A 109 26.43 -17.48 16.57
N SER A 110 25.37 -18.24 16.28
CA SER A 110 24.11 -18.24 17.04
C SER A 110 24.14 -19.20 18.23
N ASP A 111 25.17 -20.06 18.32
CA ASP A 111 25.31 -21.04 19.40
C ASP A 111 25.57 -20.31 20.73
N PRO A 112 24.74 -20.51 21.78
CA PRO A 112 24.96 -19.93 23.10
C PRO A 112 26.33 -20.23 23.69
N TYR A 113 26.91 -21.40 23.39
CA TYR A 113 28.22 -21.80 23.90
C TYR A 113 29.38 -21.05 23.25
N TYR A 114 29.26 -20.73 21.95
CA TYR A 114 30.32 -20.06 21.17
C TYR A 114 29.95 -18.63 20.81
N ARG A 115 29.04 -18.00 21.56
CA ARG A 115 28.56 -16.66 21.26
C ARG A 115 29.62 -15.61 21.64
N GLY A 116 30.15 -14.93 20.64
CA GLY A 116 31.01 -13.76 20.85
C GLY A 116 30.27 -12.59 21.51
N VAL A 117 31.03 -11.59 21.97
CA VAL A 117 30.47 -10.36 22.55
C VAL A 117 29.58 -9.67 21.51
N PRO A 118 28.32 -9.35 21.83
CA PRO A 118 27.43 -8.68 20.88
C PRO A 118 27.95 -7.28 20.56
N THR A 119 27.95 -6.92 19.28
CA THR A 119 28.33 -5.58 18.82
C THR A 119 27.34 -4.55 19.39
N GLU A 120 27.83 -3.63 20.20
CA GLU A 120 27.02 -2.55 20.76
C GLU A 120 27.01 -1.35 19.81
N VAL A 121 25.85 -1.10 19.19
CA VAL A 121 25.62 0.13 18.43
C VAL A 121 25.19 1.25 19.38
N PRO A 122 25.65 2.49 19.15
CA PRO A 122 25.25 3.62 19.98
C PRO A 122 23.74 3.87 19.85
N CYS A 123 23.09 4.11 20.99
CA CYS A 123 21.63 4.18 21.07
C CYS A 123 21.02 5.31 20.23
N TRP A 124 21.68 6.47 20.19
CA TRP A 124 21.21 7.65 19.48
C TRP A 124 21.12 7.43 17.96
N LEU A 125 22.01 6.62 17.38
CA LEU A 125 22.01 6.34 15.95
C LEU A 125 20.79 5.52 15.54
N ILE A 126 20.50 4.47 16.31
CA ILE A 126 19.31 3.62 16.09
C ILE A 126 18.03 4.42 16.34
N ALA A 127 17.98 5.21 17.42
CA ALA A 127 16.83 6.05 17.72
C ALA A 127 16.56 7.12 16.65
N SER A 128 17.61 7.70 16.06
CA SER A 128 17.50 8.71 15.00
C SER A 128 17.03 8.10 13.68
N LEU A 129 17.57 6.93 13.30
CA LEU A 129 17.14 6.22 12.10
C LEU A 129 15.68 5.73 12.23
N GLU A 130 15.30 5.25 13.42
CA GLU A 130 13.90 4.91 13.73
C GLU A 130 12.98 6.13 13.60
N PHE A 131 13.39 7.30 14.12
CA PHE A 131 12.63 8.55 14.00
C PHE A 131 12.44 8.95 12.53
N LEU A 132 13.49 8.89 11.72
CA LEU A 132 13.42 9.23 10.31
C LEU A 132 12.40 8.37 9.56
N CYS A 133 12.40 7.06 9.79
CA CYS A 133 11.40 6.15 9.21
C CYS A 133 9.99 6.47 9.73
N LEU A 134 9.83 6.74 11.03
CA LEU A 134 8.53 7.12 11.61
C LEU A 134 8.00 8.42 11.02
N ALA A 135 8.86 9.42 10.81
CA ALA A 135 8.49 10.68 10.18
C ALA A 135 7.96 10.46 8.75
N VAL A 136 8.60 9.59 7.97
CA VAL A 136 8.11 9.17 6.65
C VAL A 136 6.72 8.52 6.74
N PHE A 137 6.47 7.64 7.72
CA PHE A 137 5.15 7.03 7.90
C PHE A 137 4.08 8.02 8.36
N VAL A 138 4.45 9.01 9.17
CA VAL A 138 3.55 10.12 9.56
C VAL A 138 3.16 10.93 8.33
N VAL A 139 4.12 11.31 7.48
CA VAL A 139 3.83 12.03 6.24
C VAL A 139 2.97 11.18 5.29
N ASP A 140 3.29 9.89 5.14
CA ASP A 140 2.50 8.96 4.31
C ASP A 140 1.05 8.83 4.79
N VAL A 141 0.80 8.69 6.09
CA VAL A 141 -0.57 8.61 6.61
C VAL A 141 -1.31 9.95 6.48
N LEU A 142 -0.64 11.07 6.68
CA LEU A 142 -1.24 12.41 6.49
C LEU A 142 -1.64 12.65 5.03
N LEU A 143 -0.79 12.27 4.08
CA LEU A 143 -1.12 12.32 2.65
C LEU A 143 -2.32 11.43 2.33
N LYS A 144 -2.34 10.17 2.82
CA LYS A 144 -3.50 9.27 2.63
C LYS A 144 -4.80 9.87 3.20
N ILE A 145 -4.73 10.45 4.40
CA ILE A 145 -5.86 11.13 5.06
C ILE A 145 -6.38 12.28 4.20
N TYR A 146 -5.48 13.10 3.66
CA TYR A 146 -5.81 14.22 2.79
C TYR A 146 -6.45 13.76 1.47
N LEU A 147 -5.86 12.75 0.82
CA LEU A 147 -6.32 12.19 -0.47
C LEU A 147 -7.71 11.56 -0.40
N ILE A 148 -7.98 10.77 0.64
CA ILE A 148 -9.24 9.99 0.79
C ILE A 148 -10.38 10.87 1.33
N GLY A 149 -10.05 11.89 2.12
CA GLY A 149 -11.01 12.81 2.71
C GLY A 149 -11.72 12.26 3.95
N ARG A 150 -11.96 13.15 4.93
CA ARG A 150 -12.35 12.81 6.31
C ARG A 150 -13.50 11.80 6.44
N LYS A 151 -14.57 11.95 5.65
CA LYS A 151 -15.76 11.08 5.74
C LYS A 151 -15.45 9.62 5.39
N GLN A 152 -14.60 9.39 4.39
CA GLN A 152 -14.24 8.05 3.92
C GLN A 152 -13.17 7.39 4.79
N LEU A 153 -12.39 8.18 5.54
CA LEU A 153 -11.44 7.66 6.53
C LEU A 153 -12.12 6.79 7.58
N TRP A 154 -13.23 7.29 8.15
CA TRP A 154 -13.99 6.60 9.19
C TRP A 154 -14.64 5.29 8.70
N LYS A 155 -14.84 5.14 7.39
CA LYS A 155 -15.34 3.90 6.78
C LYS A 155 -14.21 2.87 6.59
N THR A 156 -12.97 3.32 6.42
CA THR A 156 -11.84 2.46 6.07
C THR A 156 -11.10 1.97 7.32
N LYS A 157 -11.52 0.83 7.89
CA LYS A 157 -10.93 0.23 9.10
C LYS A 157 -9.40 0.07 9.05
N TRP A 158 -8.85 -0.28 7.88
CA TRP A 158 -7.40 -0.42 7.68
C TRP A 158 -6.63 0.90 7.81
N LEU A 159 -7.24 2.02 7.42
CA LEU A 159 -6.62 3.33 7.53
C LEU A 159 -6.65 3.83 8.98
N ILE A 160 -7.76 3.59 9.69
CA ILE A 160 -7.87 3.88 11.13
C ILE A 160 -6.81 3.11 11.92
N ALA A 161 -6.69 1.80 11.66
CA ALA A 161 -5.67 0.96 12.29
C ALA A 161 -4.26 1.49 12.02
N TYR A 162 -3.98 1.99 10.81
CA TYR A 162 -2.70 2.60 10.48
C TYR A 162 -2.43 3.88 11.27
N VAL A 163 -3.41 4.78 11.39
CA VAL A 163 -3.29 6.00 12.20
C VAL A 163 -3.00 5.65 13.67
N VAL A 164 -3.75 4.72 14.26
CA VAL A 164 -3.57 4.29 15.65
C VAL A 164 -2.16 3.74 15.87
N ILE A 165 -1.68 2.90 14.95
CA ILE A 165 -0.38 2.24 15.08
C ILE A 165 0.77 3.24 14.91
N VAL A 166 0.67 4.19 13.97
CA VAL A 166 1.66 5.26 13.81
C VAL A 166 1.68 6.14 15.06
N SER A 167 0.53 6.54 15.60
CA SER A 167 0.45 7.34 16.83
C SER A 167 1.05 6.63 18.05
N PHE A 168 0.74 5.35 18.23
CA PHE A 168 1.32 4.55 19.32
C PHE A 168 2.84 4.40 19.14
N SER A 169 3.30 4.18 17.90
CA SER A 169 4.74 4.08 17.60
C SER A 169 5.49 5.38 17.87
N LEU A 170 4.87 6.53 17.59
CA LEU A 170 5.41 7.85 17.91
C LEU A 170 5.50 8.05 19.43
N GLY A 171 4.45 7.68 20.17
CA GLY A 171 4.43 7.77 21.64
C GLY A 171 5.51 6.90 22.29
N ASP A 172 5.65 5.65 21.86
CA ASP A 172 6.68 4.73 22.37
C ASP A 172 8.10 5.26 22.04
N TRP A 173 8.29 5.88 20.86
CA TRP A 173 9.57 6.53 20.52
C TRP A 173 9.87 7.71 21.45
N CYS A 174 8.89 8.58 21.73
CA CYS A 174 9.05 9.68 22.69
C CYS A 174 9.47 9.15 24.07
N VAL A 175 8.85 8.08 24.56
CA VAL A 175 9.22 7.43 25.84
C VAL A 175 10.66 6.91 25.80
N THR A 176 11.11 6.37 24.66
CA THR A 176 12.49 5.86 24.50
C THR A 176 13.53 6.98 24.58
N VAL A 177 13.24 8.14 23.98
CA VAL A 177 14.13 9.31 24.02
C VAL A 177 14.20 9.88 25.43
N VAL A 178 13.05 10.07 26.09
CA VAL A 178 12.98 10.61 27.46
C VAL A 178 13.70 9.72 28.47
N SER A 179 13.57 8.40 28.32
CA SER A 179 14.22 7.42 29.21
C SER A 179 15.70 7.16 28.89
N SER A 180 16.33 7.95 28.01
CA SER A 180 17.73 7.77 27.60
C SER A 180 18.09 6.32 27.24
N CYS A 181 17.15 5.62 26.58
CA CYS A 181 17.30 4.22 26.18
C CYS A 181 17.46 3.19 27.32
N SER A 182 17.07 3.53 28.56
CA SER A 182 17.04 2.60 29.69
C SER A 182 15.79 1.69 29.72
N TYR A 183 14.84 1.91 28.81
CA TYR A 183 13.57 1.18 28.78
C TYR A 183 13.67 -0.14 28.00
N SER A 184 13.42 -1.27 28.67
CA SER A 184 13.62 -2.63 28.12
C SER A 184 12.51 -3.10 27.17
N TYR A 185 11.28 -2.58 27.29
CA TYR A 185 10.14 -3.08 26.52
C TYR A 185 9.88 -2.21 25.29
N ARG A 186 10.19 -2.72 24.08
CA ARG A 186 9.98 -1.96 22.83
C ARG A 186 8.76 -2.47 22.11
N PHE A 187 7.57 -1.99 22.51
CA PHE A 187 6.29 -2.40 21.93
C PHE A 187 6.20 -2.12 20.42
N ARG A 188 6.92 -1.10 19.93
CA ARG A 188 7.08 -0.79 18.49
C ARG A 188 7.46 -1.99 17.62
N ARG A 189 8.24 -2.95 18.14
CA ARG A 189 8.70 -4.11 17.34
C ARG A 189 7.55 -4.98 16.86
N ILE A 190 6.53 -5.17 17.70
CA ILE A 190 5.34 -5.96 17.39
C ILE A 190 4.50 -5.27 16.31
N LEU A 191 4.60 -3.94 16.24
CA LEU A 191 3.85 -3.11 15.30
C LEU A 191 4.52 -2.98 13.92
N ARG A 192 5.84 -3.17 13.79
CA ARG A 192 6.56 -3.02 12.50
C ARG A 192 6.00 -3.86 11.34
N PRO A 193 5.67 -5.16 11.53
CA PRO A 193 5.06 -5.95 10.47
C PRO A 193 3.78 -5.30 9.92
N PHE A 194 3.03 -4.57 10.76
CA PHE A 194 1.82 -3.89 10.32
C PHE A 194 2.09 -2.86 9.22
N PHE A 195 3.23 -2.16 9.23
CA PHE A 195 3.58 -1.19 8.18
C PHE A 195 3.75 -1.86 6.81
N LEU A 196 4.26 -3.10 6.81
CA LEU A 196 4.37 -3.93 5.60
C LEU A 196 2.97 -4.41 5.16
N LEU A 197 2.16 -4.91 6.10
CA LEU A 197 0.77 -5.32 5.86
C LEU A 197 -0.09 -4.18 5.28
N GLN A 198 0.12 -2.95 5.73
CA GLN A 198 -0.70 -1.81 5.33
C GLN A 198 -0.41 -1.34 3.90
N ASN A 199 0.81 -1.45 3.41
CA ASN A 199 1.17 -0.99 2.05
C ASN A 199 0.88 -2.05 0.98
N SER A 200 0.85 -3.34 1.32
CA SER A 200 0.52 -4.41 0.38
C SER A 200 -0.99 -4.71 0.31
N SER A 201 -1.58 -4.55 -0.87
CA SER A 201 -2.99 -4.93 -1.12
C SER A 201 -3.20 -6.45 -1.08
N LEU A 202 -2.18 -7.23 -1.46
CA LEU A 202 -2.17 -8.69 -1.42
C LEU A 202 -2.26 -9.18 0.02
N MET A 203 -1.47 -8.61 0.93
CA MET A 203 -1.48 -9.00 2.33
C MET A 203 -2.80 -8.71 3.04
N LYS A 204 -3.48 -7.61 2.68
CA LYS A 204 -4.82 -7.34 3.20
C LYS A 204 -5.84 -8.38 2.74
N LYS A 205 -5.70 -8.89 1.52
CA LYS A 205 -6.55 -9.98 0.99
C LYS A 205 -6.26 -11.28 1.72
N THR A 206 -4.98 -11.64 1.91
CA THR A 206 -4.61 -12.87 2.64
C THR A 206 -5.05 -12.80 4.11
N MET A 207 -4.89 -11.67 4.78
CA MET A 207 -5.38 -11.46 6.15
C MET A 207 -6.90 -11.62 6.26
N ARG A 208 -7.67 -11.11 5.29
CA ARG A 208 -9.12 -11.34 5.26
C ARG A 208 -9.45 -12.82 5.09
N SER A 209 -8.72 -13.53 4.23
CA SER A 209 -8.89 -14.97 4.04
C SER A 209 -8.61 -15.74 5.34
N ILE A 210 -7.46 -15.47 5.98
CA ILE A 210 -7.07 -16.07 7.25
C ILE A 210 -8.13 -15.82 8.32
N LYS A 211 -8.61 -14.58 8.45
CA LYS A 211 -9.65 -14.25 9.43
C LYS A 211 -10.93 -15.06 9.22
N ASN A 212 -11.28 -15.37 7.97
CA ASN A 212 -12.47 -16.16 7.66
C ASN A 212 -12.27 -17.66 7.91
N THR A 213 -11.04 -18.16 7.87
CA THR A 213 -10.72 -19.58 8.15
C THR A 213 -10.48 -19.86 9.62
N VAL A 214 -9.96 -18.90 10.38
CA VAL A 214 -9.72 -19.00 11.84
C VAL A 214 -10.88 -19.59 12.64
N PRO A 215 -12.15 -19.16 12.51
CA PRO A 215 -13.24 -19.71 13.33
C PRO A 215 -13.48 -21.20 13.06
N LYS A 216 -13.28 -21.66 11.82
CA LYS A 216 -13.43 -23.08 11.46
C LYS A 216 -12.31 -23.92 12.04
N VAL A 217 -11.07 -23.44 11.92
CA VAL A 217 -9.87 -24.11 12.47
C VAL A 217 -9.92 -24.16 14.00
N LEU A 218 -10.44 -23.11 14.64
CA LEU A 218 -10.54 -23.04 16.09
C LEU A 218 -11.43 -24.15 16.67
N SER A 219 -12.55 -24.48 16.01
CA SER A 219 -13.42 -25.59 16.44
C SER A 219 -12.68 -26.94 16.44
N VAL A 220 -11.91 -27.21 15.39
CA VAL A 220 -11.10 -28.44 15.28
C VAL A 220 -9.99 -28.45 16.34
N LEU A 221 -9.33 -27.30 16.56
CA LEU A 221 -8.31 -27.17 17.59
C LEU A 221 -8.87 -27.44 18.99
N CYS A 222 -10.06 -26.93 19.30
CA CYS A 222 -10.74 -27.20 20.57
C CYS A 222 -11.06 -28.69 20.75
N MET A 223 -11.50 -29.38 19.70
CA MET A 223 -11.72 -30.83 19.74
C MET A 223 -10.41 -31.58 20.07
N VAL A 224 -9.31 -31.24 19.40
CA VAL A 224 -8.00 -31.87 19.62
C VAL A 224 -7.51 -31.62 21.05
N MET A 225 -7.64 -30.39 21.55
CA MET A 225 -7.26 -30.05 22.93
C MET A 225 -8.05 -30.86 23.96
N LEU A 226 -9.35 -31.06 23.74
CA LEU A 226 -10.18 -31.89 24.61
C LEU A 226 -9.75 -33.37 24.56
N HIS A 227 -9.39 -33.90 23.39
CA HIS A 227 -8.89 -35.27 23.27
C HIS A 227 -7.58 -35.46 24.04
N VAL A 228 -6.62 -34.55 23.84
CA VAL A 228 -5.34 -34.57 24.56
C VAL A 228 -5.57 -34.44 26.06
N PHE A 229 -6.52 -33.61 26.49
CA PHE A 229 -6.88 -33.46 27.90
C PHE A 229 -7.43 -34.76 28.51
N ILE A 230 -8.40 -35.42 27.87
CA ILE A 230 -8.96 -36.70 28.35
C ILE A 230 -7.86 -37.76 28.45
N PHE A 231 -7.05 -37.93 27.40
CA PHE A 231 -5.96 -38.90 27.42
C PHE A 231 -4.89 -38.59 28.46
N SER A 232 -4.61 -37.32 28.72
CA SER A 232 -3.71 -36.91 29.80
C SER A 232 -4.24 -37.35 31.17
N VAL A 233 -5.53 -37.13 31.45
CA VAL A 233 -6.16 -37.61 32.70
C VAL A 233 -6.13 -39.13 32.80
N CYS A 234 -6.48 -39.84 31.74
CA CYS A 234 -6.38 -41.30 31.70
C CYS A 234 -4.94 -41.78 31.94
N GLY A 235 -3.94 -41.11 31.35
CA GLY A 235 -2.52 -41.42 31.54
C GLY A 235 -2.07 -41.23 32.99
N MET A 236 -2.51 -40.16 33.66
CA MET A 236 -2.23 -39.95 35.09
C MET A 236 -2.88 -41.02 35.98
N ILE A 237 -4.07 -41.51 35.60
CA ILE A 237 -4.77 -42.58 36.33
C ILE A 237 -4.13 -43.95 36.07
N LEU A 238 -3.67 -44.20 34.83
CA LEU A 238 -3.06 -45.48 34.43
C LEU A 238 -1.62 -45.63 34.92
N PHE A 239 -0.87 -44.53 35.01
CA PHE A 239 0.51 -44.49 35.48
C PHE A 239 0.65 -43.58 36.73
N PRO A 240 0.00 -43.92 37.84
CA PRO A 240 0.22 -43.18 39.08
C PRO A 240 1.65 -43.42 39.55
N LYS A 241 2.32 -42.36 40.05
CA LYS A 241 3.65 -42.51 40.63
C LYS A 241 3.57 -43.47 41.83
N HIS A 242 4.33 -44.56 41.79
CA HIS A 242 4.41 -45.50 42.90
C HIS A 242 5.12 -44.81 44.09
N PRO A 243 4.49 -44.70 45.28
CA PRO A 243 5.04 -43.97 46.43
C PRO A 243 6.36 -44.54 46.96
N GLU A 244 6.71 -45.78 46.62
CA GLU A 244 7.93 -46.45 47.08
C GLU A 244 9.23 -45.93 46.46
N ALA A 245 9.14 -45.09 45.42
CA ALA A 245 10.30 -44.39 44.86
C ALA A 245 10.64 -43.09 45.62
N ILE A 246 9.78 -42.61 46.53
CA ILE A 246 10.02 -41.39 47.31
C ILE A 246 10.81 -41.71 48.59
N HIS A 247 10.53 -42.84 49.24
CA HIS A 247 11.24 -43.25 50.47
C HIS A 247 12.71 -43.63 50.26
N LYS A 248 13.17 -43.91 49.02
CA LYS A 248 14.58 -44.19 48.71
C LYS A 248 15.42 -42.97 48.36
N VAL A 249 14.82 -41.77 48.27
CA VAL A 249 15.55 -40.52 47.96
C VAL A 249 15.79 -39.68 49.22
N GLU A 250 15.17 -40.06 50.35
CA GLU A 250 15.20 -39.32 51.61
C GLU A 250 15.88 -40.10 52.76
N GLU A 251 16.64 -41.15 52.43
CA GLU A 251 17.67 -41.68 53.34
C GLU A 251 19.05 -41.14 52.90
N PRO A 252 19.81 -40.50 53.82
CA PRO A 252 21.13 -39.91 53.55
C PRO A 252 22.23 -40.94 53.26
#